data_AF-A0A968ETA5-F1
#
_entry.id   AF-A0A968ETA5-F1
#
_cell.length_a   1.000
_cell.length_b   1.000
_cell.length_c   1.000
_cell.angle_alpha   90.00
_cell.angle_beta   90.00
_cell.angle_gamma   90.00
#
_symmetry.space_group_name_H-M   'P 1'
#
loop_
_entity.id
_entity.type
_entity.pdbx_description
1 polymer ?
#
loop_
_entity_poly.entity_id
_entity_poly.type
_entity_poly.pdbx_seq_one_letter_code
_entity_poly.pdbx_strand_id
1 'polypeptide(L)' 'AEPRLPLVLGHEIVGTVTAVGPEVEGLAEGDRIGVPWLGFTCGACRRCRAG' A
#
# COMPACT_ATOMS: atom_id res chain seq x y z
N ALA A 1 20.08 5.88 15.99
CA ALA A 1 18.96 6.83 15.88
C ALA A 1 17.71 6.08 16.28
N GLU A 2 17.11 6.44 17.40
CA GLU A 2 15.94 5.73 17.92
C GLU A 2 14.74 5.87 16.97
N PRO A 3 13.96 4.80 16.74
CA PRO A 3 12.74 4.89 15.95
C PRO A 3 11.69 5.75 16.66
N ARG A 4 10.83 6.42 15.88
CA ARG A 4 9.68 7.14 16.44
C ARG A 4 8.67 6.14 16.97
N LEU A 5 8.23 6.34 18.21
CA LEU A 5 7.27 5.48 18.91
C LEU A 5 5.94 6.23 19.16
N PRO A 6 4.80 5.51 19.24
CA PRO A 6 4.66 4.05 19.07
C PRO A 6 4.83 3.61 17.61
N LEU A 7 5.50 2.48 17.40
CA LEU A 7 5.74 1.94 16.06
C LEU A 7 4.90 0.68 15.86
N VAL A 8 4.03 0.72 14.85
CA VAL A 8 3.29 -0.46 14.38
C VAL A 8 4.12 -1.14 13.30
N LEU A 9 4.45 -2.42 13.52
CA LEU A 9 5.23 -3.23 12.58
C LEU A 9 4.30 -3.99 11.61
N GLY A 10 4.90 -4.61 10.60
CA GLY A 10 4.20 -5.43 9.60
C GLY A 10 4.44 -4.90 8.18
N HIS A 11 5.03 -5.73 7.33
CA HIS A 11 5.43 -5.34 5.97
C HIS A 11 5.23 -6.39 4.90
N GLU A 12 4.57 -7.48 5.29
CA GLU A 12 4.24 -8.63 4.45
C GLU A 12 2.74 -8.89 4.58
N ILE A 13 1.94 -7.92 4.11
CA ILE A 13 0.51 -7.87 4.41
C ILE A 13 -0.27 -8.63 3.34
N VAL A 14 -1.19 -9.49 3.77
CA VAL A 14 -2.22 -10.11 2.94
C VAL A 14 -3.57 -9.95 3.64
N GLY A 15 -4.62 -9.59 2.91
CA GLY A 15 -5.95 -9.39 3.47
C GLY A 15 -7.06 -9.45 2.43
N THR A 16 -8.29 -9.22 2.89
CA THR A 16 -9.49 -9.12 2.06
C THR A 16 -10.00 -7.68 2.07
N VAL A 17 -10.31 -7.13 0.90
CA VAL A 17 -10.84 -5.77 0.75
C VAL A 17 -12.21 -5.68 1.42
N THR A 18 -12.38 -4.74 2.36
CA THR A 18 -13.65 -4.51 3.05
C THR A 18 -14.44 -3.32 2.53
N ALA A 19 -13.80 -2.42 1.78
CA ALA A 19 -14.41 -1.24 1.14
C ALA A 19 -13.47 -0.70 0.06
N VAL A 20 -14.02 0.00 -0.93
CA VAL A 20 -13.26 0.73 -1.96
C VAL A 20 -13.71 2.19 -2.06
N GLY A 21 -12.80 3.07 -2.47
CA GLY A 21 -13.11 4.46 -2.76
C GLY A 21 -13.85 4.63 -4.09
N PRO A 22 -14.54 5.77 -4.32
CA PRO A 22 -15.37 5.98 -5.50
C PRO A 22 -14.59 6.03 -6.83
N GLU A 23 -13.30 6.33 -6.79
CA GLU A 23 -12.42 6.41 -7.96
C GLU A 23 -11.57 5.15 -8.16
N VAL A 24 -11.77 4.11 -7.33
CA VAL A 24 -11.00 2.87 -7.44
C VAL A 24 -11.51 2.05 -8.62
N GLU A 25 -10.61 1.73 -9.54
CA GLU A 25 -10.83 0.79 -10.62
C GLU A 25 -10.02 -0.49 -10.39
N GLY A 26 -10.56 -1.64 -10.79
CA GLY A 26 -9.84 -2.92 -10.77
C GLY A 26 -9.74 -3.64 -9.42
N LEU A 27 -10.38 -3.13 -8.37
CA LEU A 27 -10.55 -3.80 -7.08
C LEU A 27 -12.01 -3.73 -6.63
N ALA A 28 -12.46 -4.75 -5.89
CA ALA A 28 -13.79 -4.83 -5.32
C ALA A 28 -13.75 -5.35 -3.87
N GLU A 29 -14.82 -5.09 -3.12
CA GLU A 29 -15.04 -5.73 -1.82
C GLU A 29 -15.02 -7.26 -1.96
N GLY A 30 -14.31 -7.93 -1.05
CA GLY A 30 -14.11 -9.38 -1.08
C GLY A 30 -12.83 -9.83 -1.79
N ASP A 31 -12.16 -8.96 -2.55
CA ASP A 31 -10.89 -9.33 -3.20
C ASP A 31 -9.81 -9.64 -2.18
N ARG A 32 -9.05 -10.72 -2.42
CA ARG A 32 -7.85 -11.06 -1.65
C ARG A 32 -6.63 -10.39 -2.25
N ILE A 33 -5.98 -9.49 -1.51
CA ILE A 33 -4.86 -8.68 -1.99
C ILE A 33 -3.67 -8.72 -1.05
N GLY A 34 -2.50 -8.35 -1.56
CA GLY A 34 -1.29 -8.08 -0.77
C GLY A 34 -0.94 -6.60 -0.78
N VAL A 35 -0.40 -6.08 0.33
CA VAL A 35 0.14 -4.70 0.41
C VAL A 35 1.65 -4.80 0.62
N PRO A 36 2.48 -4.27 -0.32
CA PRO A 36 3.93 -4.40 -0.25
C PRO A 36 4.53 -3.46 0.81
N TRP A 37 5.82 -3.67 1.13
CA TRP A 37 6.63 -2.72 1.90
C TRP A 37 7.00 -1.50 1.07
N LEU A 38 6.00 -0.75 0.65
CA LEU A 38 6.15 0.49 -0.10
C LEU A 38 5.12 1.50 0.41
N GLY A 39 5.50 2.25 1.44
CA GLY A 39 4.60 3.22 2.06
C GLY A 39 4.31 4.44 1.20
N PHE A 40 5.29 4.90 0.40
CA PHE A 40 5.12 6.07 -0.46
C PHE A 40 6.17 6.11 -1.57
N THR A 41 5.78 6.63 -2.74
CA THR A 41 6.71 7.07 -3.79
C THR A 41 6.24 8.40 -4.37
N CYS A 42 7.15 9.15 -5.02
CA CYS A 42 6.80 10.47 -5.56
C CYS A 42 5.97 10.43 -6.86
N GLY A 43 5.83 9.28 -7.51
CA GLY A 43 5.09 9.12 -8.78
C GLY A 43 5.68 9.82 -10.01
N ALA A 44 6.65 10.74 -9.86
CA ALA A 44 7.08 11.61 -10.95
C ALA A 44 8.57 11.52 -11.33
N CYS A 45 9.41 10.83 -10.55
CA CYS A 45 10.84 10.71 -10.88
C CYS A 45 11.09 9.66 -11.98
N ARG A 46 12.31 9.65 -12.55
CA ARG A 46 12.73 8.63 -13.55
C ARG A 46 12.45 7.19 -13.12
N ARG A 47 12.60 6.88 -11.82
CA ARG A 47 12.43 5.53 -11.29
C ARG A 47 10.94 5.16 -11.26
N CYS A 48 10.09 6.01 -10.67
CA CYS A 48 8.64 5.80 -10.69
C CYS A 48 8.07 5.70 -12.11
N ARG A 49 8.59 6.49 -13.06
CA ARG A 49 8.18 6.43 -14.47
C ARG A 49 8.68 5.20 -15.23
N ALA A 50 9.66 4.48 -14.68
CA ALA A 50 10.18 3.26 -15.30
C ALA A 50 9.35 2.01 -14.96
N GLY A 51 8.35 2.15 -14.07
CA GLY A 51 7.67 1.03 -13.43
C GLY A 51 8.47 0.45 -12.26
#